data_AF-A0A958CQZ5-F1
#
_entry.id   AF-A0A958CQZ5-F1
#
_cell.length_a   1.000
_cell.length_b   1.000
_cell.length_c   1.000
_cell.angle_alpha   90.00
_cell.angle_beta   90.00
_cell.angle_gamma   90.00
#
_symmetry.space_group_name_H-M   'P 1'
#
loop_
_entity.id
_entity.type
_entity.pdbx_description
1 polymer ?
#
loop_
_entity_poly.entity_id
_entity_poly.type
_entity_poly.pdbx_seq_one_letter_code
_entity_poly.pdbx_strand_id
1 'polypeptide(L)'
;MIDQPTPSTYSEPLAADGDLVLLVAEDQKRTVIKLQRGQQWHTKRGFLLHDDLIDRPLGRMVVTRLGHAFLILEPSTHDLIRYLKRTTQIIFPKDAAYIALRLNLYPGRRVIEAGTGSGGLTLALARAVMPTGRVYSYEEREAMSALA
;
A
#
# COMPACT_ATOMS: atom_id res chain seq x y z
N MET A 1 26.10 -32.33 -2.92
CA MET A 1 26.62 -31.12 -2.25
C MET A 1 25.67 -30.01 -2.62
N ILE A 2 24.71 -29.69 -1.75
CA ILE A 2 23.71 -28.64 -2.01
C ILE A 2 24.39 -27.34 -1.60
N ASP A 3 24.57 -26.44 -2.57
CA ASP A 3 25.07 -25.09 -2.33
C ASP A 3 24.15 -24.41 -1.33
N GLN A 4 24.71 -23.96 -0.19
CA GLN A 4 23.94 -23.22 0.80
C GLN A 4 23.54 -21.88 0.15
N PRO A 5 22.28 -21.44 0.25
CA PRO A 5 21.89 -20.17 -0.34
C PRO A 5 22.72 -19.06 0.30
N THR A 6 23.53 -18.37 -0.52
CA THR A 6 24.20 -17.13 -0.13
C THR A 6 23.18 -16.21 0.54
N PRO A 7 23.48 -15.61 1.72
CA PRO A 7 22.58 -14.64 2.32
C PRO A 7 22.33 -13.54 1.30
N SER A 8 21.09 -13.41 0.85
CA SER A 8 20.73 -12.38 -0.09
C SER A 8 20.98 -11.02 0.57
N THR A 9 21.73 -10.16 -0.11
CA THR A 9 22.05 -8.79 0.34
C THR A 9 20.83 -7.87 0.20
N TYR A 10 19.68 -8.29 0.72
CA TYR A 10 18.53 -7.40 0.85
C TYR A 10 18.81 -6.47 2.03
N SER A 11 19.22 -5.23 1.75
CA SER A 11 19.15 -4.18 2.75
C SER A 11 17.69 -4.04 3.17
N GLU A 12 17.41 -4.09 4.48
CA GLU A 12 16.05 -3.89 4.97
C GLU A 12 15.55 -2.51 4.50
N PRO A 13 14.39 -2.43 3.82
CA PRO A 13 13.88 -1.16 3.35
C PRO A 13 13.62 -0.25 4.55
N LEU A 14 14.25 0.92 4.54
CA LEU A 14 14.05 1.95 5.55
C LEU A 14 12.79 2.73 5.20
N ALA A 15 11.96 3.01 6.20
CA ALA A 15 10.82 3.89 6.02
C ALA A 15 11.31 5.34 5.84
N ALA A 16 10.80 6.04 4.83
CA ALA A 16 11.13 7.43 4.55
C ALA A 16 9.99 8.38 4.91
N ASP A 17 10.30 9.68 4.98
CA ASP A 17 9.28 10.72 5.04
C ASP A 17 8.40 10.68 3.77
N GLY A 18 7.09 10.79 3.95
CA GLY A 18 6.11 10.71 2.86
C GLY A 18 5.66 9.29 2.49
N ASP A 19 6.34 8.25 2.96
CA ASP A 19 5.96 6.86 2.69
C ASP A 19 4.60 6.50 3.29
N LEU A 20 3.90 5.58 2.62
CA LEU A 20 2.78 4.87 3.22
C LEU A 20 3.33 3.63 3.94
N VAL A 21 3.01 3.48 5.21
CA VAL A 21 3.34 2.28 6.00
C VAL A 21 2.09 1.61 6.54
N LEU A 22 2.13 0.28 6.65
CA LEU A 22 1.10 -0.52 7.28
C LEU A 22 1.46 -0.77 8.74
N LEU A 23 0.56 -0.40 9.64
CA LEU A 23 0.59 -0.79 11.05
C LEU A 23 -0.34 -1.98 11.27
N VAL A 24 0.19 -3.06 11.83
CA VAL A 24 -0.58 -4.25 12.24
C VAL A 24 -0.49 -4.37 13.76
N ALA A 25 -1.61 -4.18 14.46
CA ALA A 25 -1.67 -4.38 15.90
C ALA A 25 -1.77 -5.88 16.26
N GLU A 26 -1.57 -6.20 17.53
CA GLU A 26 -1.68 -7.56 18.09
C GLU A 26 -3.04 -8.23 17.81
N ASP A 27 -4.12 -7.44 17.75
CA ASP A 27 -5.47 -7.89 17.39
C ASP A 27 -5.68 -8.04 15.88
N GLN A 28 -4.60 -8.01 15.10
CA GLN A 28 -4.58 -8.05 13.63
C GLN A 28 -5.26 -6.85 12.96
N LYS A 29 -5.60 -5.79 13.72
CA LYS A 29 -6.14 -4.57 13.12
C LYS A 29 -5.06 -3.91 12.27
N ARG A 30 -5.40 -3.72 11.00
CA ARG A 30 -4.55 -3.11 9.98
C ARG A 30 -4.90 -1.64 9.77
N THR A 31 -3.91 -0.77 9.70
CA THR A 31 -4.11 0.65 9.40
C THR A 31 -2.93 1.14 8.57
N VAL A 32 -3.23 1.76 7.42
CA VAL A 32 -2.21 2.43 6.61
C VAL A 32 -2.14 3.89 7.05
N ILE A 33 -0.93 4.40 7.20
CA ILE A 33 -0.68 5.81 7.53
C ILE A 33 0.38 6.37 6.58
N LYS A 34 0.33 7.69 6.36
CA LYS A 34 1.38 8.43 5.67
C LYS A 34 2.35 8.99 6.70
N LEU A 35 3.63 8.62 6.60
CA LEU A 35 4.68 9.16 7.45
C LEU A 35 4.95 10.62 7.07
N GLN A 36 5.14 11.42 8.12
CA GLN A 36 5.41 12.86 8.04
C GLN A 36 6.23 13.23 9.25
N ARG A 37 7.44 13.79 9.07
CA ARG A 37 8.31 14.20 10.17
C ARG A 37 7.62 15.16 11.15
N GLY A 38 7.92 15.02 12.42
CA GLY A 38 7.34 15.82 13.50
C GLY A 38 5.85 15.55 13.80
N GLN A 39 5.19 14.66 13.05
CA GLN A 39 3.79 14.29 13.28
C GLN A 39 3.64 13.06 14.17
N GLN A 40 2.42 12.84 14.65
CA GLN A 40 2.06 11.71 15.51
C GLN A 40 0.83 11.01 14.96
N TRP A 41 0.80 9.69 15.05
CA TRP A 41 -0.39 8.89 14.77
C TRP A 41 -1.05 8.48 16.09
N HIS A 42 -2.32 8.85 16.26
CA HIS A 42 -3.10 8.56 17.46
C HIS A 42 -4.07 7.39 17.26
N THR A 43 -4.22 6.59 18.31
CA THR A 43 -5.18 5.49 18.39
C THR A 43 -5.67 5.31 19.83
N LYS A 44 -6.66 4.44 20.03
CA LYS A 44 -7.13 4.06 21.38
C LYS A 44 -6.04 3.36 22.22
N ARG A 45 -4.94 2.94 21.57
CA ARG A 45 -3.79 2.24 22.14
C ARG A 45 -2.59 3.17 22.40
N GLY A 46 -2.83 4.48 22.44
CA GLY A 46 -1.79 5.51 22.60
C GLY A 46 -1.42 6.14 21.26
N PHE A 47 -0.18 6.63 21.15
CA PHE A 47 0.32 7.26 19.94
C PHE A 47 1.71 6.74 19.56
N LEU A 48 2.06 6.91 18.29
CA LEU A 48 3.40 6.70 17.74
C LEU A 48 3.89 8.01 17.13
N LEU A 49 5.13 8.41 17.45
CA LEU A 49 5.78 9.52 16.77
C LEU A 49 6.27 9.03 15.41
N HIS A 50 6.00 9.77 14.34
CA HIS A 50 6.49 9.37 13.01
C HIS A 50 8.01 9.38 12.92
N ASP A 51 8.68 10.27 13.67
CA ASP A 51 10.15 10.33 13.74
C ASP A 51 10.78 9.07 14.35
N ASP A 52 10.02 8.32 15.16
CA ASP A 52 10.47 7.01 15.65
C ASP A 52 10.40 5.93 14.56
N LEU A 53 9.68 6.19 13.47
CA LEU A 53 9.45 5.24 12.37
C LEU A 53 10.35 5.53 11.16
N ILE A 54 10.56 6.80 10.84
CA ILE A 54 11.36 7.28 9.72
C ILE A 54 12.84 6.94 9.94
N ASP A 55 13.55 6.62 8.86
CA ASP A 55 14.94 6.16 8.81
C ASP A 55 15.19 4.86 9.60
N ARG A 56 14.12 4.12 9.91
CA ARG A 56 14.19 2.80 10.56
C ARG A 56 13.71 1.71 9.62
N PRO A 57 14.23 0.48 9.77
CA PRO A 57 13.74 -0.65 8.99
C PRO A 57 12.24 -0.91 9.16
N LEU A 58 11.60 -1.28 8.05
CA LEU A 58 10.31 -1.97 8.05
C LEU A 58 10.49 -3.43 8.51
N GLY A 59 9.41 -4.09 8.94
CA GLY A 59 9.43 -5.45 9.46
C GLY A 59 9.61 -5.57 10.97
N ARG A 60 9.76 -4.45 11.68
CA ARG A 60 9.99 -4.42 13.13
C ARG A 60 8.73 -4.09 13.93
N MET A 61 8.77 -4.43 15.22
CA MET A 61 7.78 -4.00 16.20
C MET A 61 8.09 -2.60 16.72
N VAL A 62 7.06 -1.78 16.91
CA VAL A 62 7.11 -0.54 17.68
C VAL A 62 6.08 -0.58 18.79
N VAL A 63 6.42 0.02 19.92
CA VAL A 63 5.58 -0.02 21.12
C VAL A 63 5.16 1.39 21.46
N THR A 64 3.85 1.61 21.65
CA THR A 64 3.35 2.91 22.12
C THR A 64 3.77 3.13 23.58
N ARG A 65 3.70 4.38 24.06
CA ARG A 65 3.96 4.67 25.48
C ARG A 65 3.01 3.94 26.46
N LEU A 66 1.88 3.43 25.98
CA LEU A 66 0.94 2.63 26.76
C LEU A 66 1.26 1.11 26.72
N GLY A 67 2.38 0.72 26.10
CA GLY A 67 2.84 -0.67 26.07
C GLY A 67 2.23 -1.53 24.96
N HIS A 68 1.46 -0.96 24.03
CA HIS A 68 0.86 -1.72 22.93
C HIS A 68 1.78 -1.81 21.72
N ALA A 69 1.98 -3.03 21.21
CA ALA A 69 2.89 -3.28 20.11
C ALA A 69 2.18 -3.24 18.73
N PHE A 70 2.89 -2.74 17.73
CA PHE A 70 2.49 -2.70 16.33
C PHE A 70 3.64 -3.20 15.45
N LEU A 71 3.36 -4.09 14.51
CA LEU A 71 4.28 -4.45 13.44
C LEU A 71 4.16 -3.42 12.31
N ILE A 72 5.29 -2.86 11.87
CA ILE A 72 5.33 -1.90 10.77
C ILE A 72 5.80 -2.61 9.51
N LEU A 73 5.05 -2.48 8.41
CA LEU A 73 5.33 -3.13 7.14
C LEU A 73 5.15 -2.16 5.97
N GLU A 74 5.68 -2.54 4.81
CA GLU A 74 5.22 -1.97 3.55
C GLU A 74 3.76 -2.41 3.31
N PRO A 75 2.84 -1.50 2.94
CA PRO A 75 1.48 -1.86 2.60
C PRO A 75 1.44 -2.62 1.28
N SER A 76 0.78 -3.78 1.25
CA SER A 76 0.57 -4.50 0.00
C SER A 76 -0.41 -3.75 -0.90
N THR A 77 -0.45 -4.14 -2.19
CA THR A 77 -1.49 -3.62 -3.12
C THR A 77 -2.90 -3.89 -2.58
N HIS A 78 -3.12 -5.01 -1.88
CA HIS A 78 -4.39 -5.31 -1.23
C HIS A 78 -4.73 -4.32 -0.11
N ASP A 79 -3.75 -3.99 0.74
CA ASP A 79 -3.92 -3.02 1.82
C ASP A 79 -4.22 -1.63 1.26
N LEU A 80 -3.51 -1.20 0.22
CA LEU A 80 -3.71 0.08 -0.45
C LEU A 80 -5.10 0.19 -1.10
N ILE A 81 -5.57 -0.87 -1.79
CA ILE A 81 -6.93 -0.92 -2.36
C ILE A 81 -7.99 -0.82 -1.25
N ARG A 82 -7.73 -1.38 -0.08
CA ARG A 82 -8.66 -1.27 1.05
C ARG A 82 -8.59 0.10 1.73
N TYR A 83 -7.44 0.75 1.72
CA TYR A 83 -7.21 2.02 2.41
C TYR A 83 -7.67 3.27 1.63
N LEU A 84 -7.66 3.23 0.30
CA LEU A 84 -8.01 4.38 -0.54
C LEU A 84 -9.30 5.08 -0.07
N LYS A 85 -9.31 6.41 -0.22
CA LYS A 85 -10.48 7.23 0.04
C LYS A 85 -11.56 6.86 -0.99
N ARG A 86 -12.73 6.47 -0.51
CA ARG A 86 -13.83 6.02 -1.37
C ARG A 86 -14.90 7.08 -1.46
N THR A 87 -15.25 7.45 -2.67
CA THR A 87 -16.47 8.22 -2.97
C THR A 87 -17.43 7.42 -3.86
N THR A 88 -16.94 6.32 -4.45
CA THR A 88 -17.73 5.37 -5.22
C THR A 88 -17.54 3.95 -4.71
N GLN A 89 -18.38 3.04 -5.19
CA GLN A 89 -18.11 1.62 -5.07
C GLN A 89 -16.79 1.28 -5.80
N ILE A 90 -16.00 0.38 -5.21
CA ILE A 90 -14.73 -0.09 -5.78
C ILE A 90 -14.82 -1.56 -6.17
N ILE A 91 -13.95 -1.96 -7.09
CA ILE A 91 -13.59 -3.36 -7.29
C ILE A 91 -12.64 -3.77 -6.17
N PHE A 92 -13.01 -4.79 -5.40
CA PHE A 92 -12.21 -5.30 -4.30
C PHE A 92 -11.05 -6.18 -4.78
N PRO A 93 -10.01 -6.39 -3.95
CA PRO A 93 -8.79 -7.11 -4.36
C PRO A 93 -9.03 -8.50 -4.97
N LYS A 94 -10.04 -9.24 -4.49
CA LYS A 94 -10.43 -10.55 -5.04
C LYS A 94 -10.71 -10.46 -6.54
N ASP A 95 -11.58 -9.53 -6.91
CA ASP A 95 -12.06 -9.39 -8.28
C ASP A 95 -11.02 -8.69 -9.15
N ALA A 96 -10.28 -7.71 -8.59
CA ALA A 96 -9.18 -7.07 -9.29
C ALA A 96 -8.08 -8.07 -9.68
N ALA A 97 -7.71 -8.98 -8.77
CA ALA A 97 -6.75 -10.05 -9.05
C ALA A 97 -7.27 -11.00 -10.15
N TYR A 98 -8.55 -11.36 -10.09
CA TYR A 98 -9.17 -12.20 -11.11
C TYR A 98 -9.19 -11.53 -12.49
N ILE A 99 -9.53 -10.24 -12.56
CA ILE A 99 -9.50 -9.44 -13.79
C ILE A 99 -8.09 -9.40 -14.37
N ALA A 100 -7.08 -9.06 -13.55
CA ALA A 100 -5.70 -8.97 -14.01
C ALA A 100 -5.20 -10.31 -14.57
N LEU A 101 -5.52 -11.42 -13.90
CA LEU A 101 -5.20 -12.77 -14.36
C LEU A 101 -5.91 -13.10 -15.68
N ARG A 102 -7.22 -12.85 -15.78
CA ARG A 102 -8.03 -13.18 -16.97
C ARG A 102 -7.65 -12.35 -18.20
N LEU A 103 -7.18 -11.12 -18.00
CA LEU A 103 -6.69 -10.24 -19.06
C LEU A 103 -5.24 -10.53 -19.46
N ASN A 104 -4.58 -11.51 -18.84
CA ASN A 104 -3.17 -11.85 -19.06
C ASN A 104 -2.26 -10.61 -18.93
N LEU A 105 -2.46 -9.84 -17.86
CA LEU A 105 -1.64 -8.66 -17.59
C LEU A 105 -0.26 -9.06 -17.08
N TYR A 106 0.76 -8.38 -17.59
CA TYR A 106 2.15 -8.51 -17.19
C TYR A 106 2.89 -7.20 -17.47
N PRO A 107 4.12 -7.02 -16.94
CA PRO A 107 4.90 -5.79 -17.12
C PRO A 107 5.00 -5.31 -18.58
N GLY A 108 4.83 -4.01 -18.80
CA GLY A 108 4.93 -3.40 -20.13
C GLY A 108 3.61 -3.31 -20.91
N ARG A 109 2.53 -3.94 -20.43
CA ARG A 109 1.22 -3.85 -21.10
C ARG A 109 0.61 -2.44 -21.04
N ARG A 110 -0.17 -2.10 -22.06
CA ARG A 110 -1.02 -0.91 -22.12
C ARG A 110 -2.46 -1.33 -21.90
N VAL A 111 -3.13 -0.73 -20.92
CA VAL A 111 -4.49 -1.09 -20.51
C VAL A 111 -5.36 0.16 -20.55
N ILE A 112 -6.60 0.03 -21.04
CA ILE A 112 -7.62 1.08 -20.95
C ILE A 112 -8.62 0.67 -19.87
N GLU A 113 -9.02 1.64 -19.05
CA GLU A 113 -10.07 1.51 -18.03
C GLU A 113 -11.04 2.69 -18.15
N ALA A 114 -12.34 2.43 -18.03
CA ALA A 114 -13.37 3.44 -17.87
C ALA A 114 -14.57 2.83 -17.12
N GLY A 115 -15.11 3.38 -16.04
CA GLY A 115 -14.71 4.61 -15.32
C GLY A 115 -13.62 4.41 -14.26
N THR A 116 -12.86 5.47 -13.93
CA THR A 116 -11.79 5.45 -12.90
C THR A 116 -12.36 5.28 -11.49
N GLY A 117 -13.48 5.92 -11.17
CA GLY A 117 -14.08 5.88 -9.83
C GLY A 117 -13.11 6.30 -8.73
N SER A 118 -13.02 5.53 -7.65
CA SER A 118 -12.08 5.81 -6.54
C SER A 118 -10.67 5.21 -6.76
N GLY A 119 -10.34 4.75 -7.97
CA GLY A 119 -8.99 4.29 -8.33
C GLY A 119 -8.58 2.88 -7.83
N GLY A 120 -9.51 2.11 -7.25
CA GLY A 120 -9.19 0.79 -6.70
C GLY A 120 -8.74 -0.24 -7.74
N LEU A 121 -9.44 -0.31 -8.89
CA LEU A 121 -9.02 -1.18 -10.00
C LEU A 121 -7.81 -0.58 -10.71
N THR A 122 -7.78 0.74 -10.94
CA THR A 122 -6.65 1.47 -11.53
C THR A 122 -5.33 1.14 -10.85
N LEU A 123 -5.29 1.14 -9.51
CA LEU A 123 -4.10 0.79 -8.73
C LEU A 123 -3.64 -0.67 -9.00
N ALA A 124 -4.58 -1.61 -9.03
CA ALA A 124 -4.26 -3.01 -9.34
C ALA A 124 -3.71 -3.17 -10.76
N LEU A 125 -4.32 -2.49 -11.74
CA LEU A 125 -3.87 -2.50 -13.13
C LEU A 125 -2.47 -1.89 -13.26
N ALA A 126 -2.22 -0.74 -12.61
CA ALA A 126 -0.92 -0.08 -12.64
C ALA A 126 0.17 -0.96 -12.04
N ARG A 127 -0.10 -1.62 -10.90
CA ARG A 127 0.81 -2.60 -10.28
C ARG A 127 1.07 -3.82 -11.16
N ALA A 128 0.10 -4.26 -11.96
CA ALA A 128 0.26 -5.41 -12.85
C ALA A 128 1.13 -5.10 -14.09
N VAL A 129 1.13 -3.84 -14.55
CA VAL A 129 1.81 -3.45 -15.80
C VAL A 129 3.11 -2.68 -15.60
N MET A 130 3.43 -2.23 -14.38
CA MET A 130 4.71 -1.60 -14.05
C MET A 130 5.91 -2.54 -14.34
N PRO A 131 7.14 -2.03 -14.53
CA PRO A 131 7.53 -0.61 -14.48
C PRO A 131 7.35 0.14 -15.80
N THR A 132 7.19 -0.56 -16.93
CA THR A 132 7.20 0.06 -18.27
C THR A 132 5.84 0.17 -18.94
N GLY A 133 4.81 -0.47 -18.37
CA GLY A 133 3.44 -0.42 -18.89
C GLY A 133 2.72 0.86 -18.51
N ARG A 134 1.49 1.03 -19.02
CA ARG A 134 0.67 2.22 -18.80
C ARG A 134 -0.80 1.85 -18.68
N VAL A 135 -1.50 2.47 -17.73
CA VAL A 135 -2.96 2.43 -17.62
C VAL A 135 -3.48 3.77 -18.09
N TYR A 136 -4.39 3.75 -19.06
CA TYR A 136 -5.15 4.90 -19.53
C TYR A 136 -6.54 4.79 -18.90
N SER A 137 -6.75 5.51 -17.81
CA SER A 137 -8.04 5.52 -17.12
C SER A 137 -8.84 6.76 -17.53
N TYR A 138 -10.13 6.60 -17.78
CA TYR A 138 -11.04 7.68 -18.17
C TYR A 138 -12.19 7.80 -17.17
N GLU A 139 -12.46 9.02 -16.70
CA GLU A 139 -13.60 9.34 -15.85
C GLU A 139 -14.22 10.65 -16.34
N GLU A 140 -15.49 10.58 -16.72
CA GLU A 140 -16.21 11.73 -17.26
C GLU A 140 -16.54 12.76 -16.17
N ARG A 141 -16.82 12.30 -14.94
CA ARG A 141 -17.25 13.18 -13.86
C ARG A 141 -16.04 13.86 -13.25
N GLU A 142 -15.91 15.16 -13.45
CA GLU A 142 -14.81 15.98 -12.97
C GLU A 142 -14.52 15.79 -11.47
N ALA A 143 -15.57 15.76 -10.64
CA ALA A 143 -15.44 15.54 -9.20
C ALA A 143 -14.81 14.19 -8.84
N MET A 144 -14.97 13.16 -9.68
CA MET A 144 -14.31 11.87 -9.49
C MET A 144 -12.92 11.86 -10.10
N SER A 145 -12.73 12.49 -11.26
CA SER A 145 -11.41 12.60 -11.88
C SER A 145 -10.41 13.35 -11.00
N ALA A 146 -10.85 14.38 -10.25
CA ALA A 146 -10.00 15.11 -9.32
C ALA A 146 -9.68 14.34 -8.02
N LEU A 147 -10.45 13.30 -7.70
CA LEU A 147 -10.24 12.45 -6.52
C LEU A 147 -9.27 11.29 -6.78
N ALA A 148 -9.36 10.73 -7.98
CA ALA A 148 -8.61 9.55 -8.42
C ALA A 148 -7.10 9.82 -8.52
#